data_AF-A0A142XU98-F1
#
_entry.id   AF-A0A142XU98-F1
#
_cell.length_a   1.000
_cell.length_b   1.000
_cell.length_c   1.000
_cell.angle_alpha   90.00
_cell.angle_beta   90.00
_cell.angle_gamma   90.00
#
_symmetry.space_group_name_H-M   'P 1'
#
loop_
_entity.id
_entity.type
_entity.pdbx_description
1 polymer ?
#
loop_
_entity_poly.entity_id
_entity_poly.type
_entity_poly.pdbx_seq_one_letter_code
_entity_poly.pdbx_strand_id
1 'polypeptide(L)'
;MVAQTSSAGGDRAPKSAPIYRPGDSVRLLNTLDPALSRGVILYVIHEEHPHGVIVFYRVAAVGVVLTVPAAAVSLIVAAEPAPAHTMCECHDDKGAPAAEAVATAEPTEPEGTIKWARTSGGTAWVSADGRFQIAAEKEGFIAQDLWCGARLKPALLTSASAWCEARKEGQPLKWKEDRSGYSANLPNARFRVNRVGADRFQAVDCRFSYTHRFHQSPIFDSLETAQRWCEARAACQVDGEGAAVTLHYVGPIPF
;
A
#
# COMPACT_ATOMS: atom_id res chain seq x y z
N MET A 1 -59.65 15.96 -31.52
CA MET A 1 -58.67 15.26 -32.38
C MET A 1 -57.34 15.27 -31.62
N VAL A 2 -56.81 14.08 -31.29
CA VAL A 2 -55.54 13.77 -30.55
C VAL A 2 -55.52 14.24 -29.06
N ALA A 3 -55.65 13.41 -28.02
CA ALA A 3 -54.99 12.16 -27.57
C ALA A 3 -53.64 12.36 -26.81
N GLN A 4 -53.70 12.03 -25.50
CA GLN A 4 -52.67 11.51 -24.57
C GLN A 4 -51.18 11.71 -24.84
N THR A 5 -50.40 12.10 -23.82
CA THR A 5 -49.66 11.11 -22.98
C THR A 5 -48.91 11.78 -21.82
N SER A 6 -48.99 11.13 -20.66
CA SER A 6 -48.14 11.33 -19.48
C SER A 6 -46.65 11.30 -19.84
N SER A 7 -45.88 12.29 -19.38
CA SER A 7 -44.44 12.11 -19.22
C SER A 7 -44.17 11.35 -17.92
N ALA A 8 -44.16 10.03 -18.03
CA ALA A 8 -43.40 9.19 -17.12
C ALA A 8 -41.91 9.47 -17.35
N GLY A 9 -41.37 10.46 -16.65
CA GLY A 9 -39.94 10.70 -16.55
C GLY A 9 -39.39 9.96 -15.34
N GLY A 10 -39.25 8.64 -15.47
CA GLY A 10 -38.84 7.76 -14.39
C GLY A 10 -37.52 8.17 -13.73
N ASP A 11 -37.44 7.82 -12.45
CA ASP A 11 -36.23 7.64 -11.66
C ASP A 11 -35.07 7.15 -12.52
N ARG A 12 -34.26 8.09 -13.01
CA ARG A 12 -32.88 7.77 -13.34
C ARG A 12 -32.09 8.06 -12.08
N ALA A 13 -31.99 7.02 -11.25
CA ALA A 13 -30.85 6.85 -10.38
C ALA A 13 -29.58 7.30 -11.14
N PRO A 14 -28.66 8.05 -10.51
CA PRO A 14 -27.44 8.49 -11.17
C PRO A 14 -26.80 7.25 -11.79
N LYS A 15 -26.61 7.27 -13.12
CA LYS A 15 -25.93 6.20 -13.85
C LYS A 15 -24.65 5.94 -13.08
N SER A 16 -24.57 4.77 -12.44
CA SER A 16 -23.40 4.32 -11.71
C SER A 16 -22.17 4.60 -12.58
N ALA A 17 -21.17 5.26 -12.00
CA ALA A 17 -19.90 5.47 -12.70
C ALA A 17 -19.42 4.12 -13.25
N PRO A 18 -18.93 4.05 -14.49
CA PRO A 18 -18.46 2.79 -15.05
C PRO A 18 -17.32 2.28 -14.17
N ILE A 19 -17.47 1.07 -13.62
CA ILE A 19 -16.49 0.40 -12.77
C ILE A 19 -15.54 -0.39 -13.68
N TYR A 20 -14.30 0.07 -13.79
CA TYR A 20 -13.22 -0.58 -14.52
C TYR A 20 -12.29 -1.28 -13.52
N ARG A 21 -11.82 -2.47 -13.88
CA ARG A 21 -11.02 -3.32 -13.01
C ARG A 21 -9.54 -3.06 -13.19
N PRO A 22 -8.71 -3.34 -12.18
CA PRO A 22 -7.27 -3.39 -12.37
C PRO A 22 -6.89 -4.29 -13.55
N GLY A 23 -6.08 -3.77 -14.47
CA GLY A 23 -5.69 -4.41 -15.72
C GLY A 23 -6.47 -3.96 -16.96
N ASP A 24 -7.62 -3.30 -16.80
CA ASP A 24 -8.38 -2.78 -17.93
C ASP A 24 -7.59 -1.68 -18.67
N SER A 25 -7.57 -1.77 -20.00
CA SER A 25 -6.99 -0.74 -20.86
C SER A 25 -8.04 0.32 -21.12
N VAL A 26 -7.77 1.54 -20.67
CA VAL A 26 -8.69 2.68 -20.71
C VAL A 26 -8.07 3.87 -21.44
N ARG A 27 -8.92 4.69 -22.06
CA ARG A 27 -8.56 5.94 -22.76
C ARG A 27 -9.14 7.14 -22.03
N LEU A 28 -8.32 8.16 -21.83
CA LEU A 28 -8.78 9.45 -21.29
C LEU A 28 -9.69 10.18 -22.30
N LEU A 29 -10.87 10.61 -21.82
CA LEU A 29 -11.90 11.22 -22.65
C LEU A 29 -11.81 12.75 -22.69
N ASN A 30 -11.31 13.42 -21.65
CA ASN A 30 -11.14 14.87 -21.60
C ASN A 30 -10.18 15.26 -20.47
N THR A 31 -8.97 15.71 -20.80
CA THR A 31 -8.02 16.29 -19.84
C THR A 31 -7.82 17.78 -20.15
N LEU A 32 -7.67 18.60 -19.11
CA LEU A 32 -7.30 20.02 -19.27
C LEU A 32 -5.86 20.18 -19.81
N ASP A 33 -5.06 19.12 -19.74
CA ASP A 33 -3.72 19.05 -20.33
C ASP A 33 -3.77 18.51 -21.78
N PRO A 34 -3.41 19.33 -22.79
CA PRO A 34 -3.39 18.91 -24.19
C PRO A 34 -2.41 17.77 -24.47
N ALA A 35 -1.33 17.63 -23.69
CA ALA A 35 -0.34 16.56 -23.85
C ALA A 35 -0.90 15.17 -23.51
N LEU A 36 -1.91 15.13 -22.62
CA LEU A 36 -2.58 13.90 -22.18
C LEU A 36 -3.85 13.59 -22.97
N SER A 37 -4.36 14.56 -23.73
CA SER A 37 -5.64 14.46 -24.46
C SER A 37 -5.59 13.60 -25.73
N ARG A 38 -4.40 13.18 -26.18
CA ARG A 38 -4.22 12.43 -27.43
C ARG A 38 -3.75 11.00 -27.18
N GLY A 39 -4.70 10.07 -27.09
CA GLY A 39 -4.45 8.66 -27.41
C GLY A 39 -3.61 7.87 -26.41
N VAL A 40 -3.46 8.35 -25.17
CA VAL A 40 -2.74 7.60 -24.14
C VAL A 40 -3.60 6.43 -23.66
N ILE A 41 -3.17 5.21 -24.00
CA ILE A 41 -3.71 3.96 -23.46
C ILE A 41 -3.13 3.79 -22.07
N LEU A 42 -4.01 3.59 -21.10
CA LEU A 42 -3.68 3.53 -19.69
C LEU A 42 -4.19 2.24 -19.10
N TYR A 43 -3.46 1.69 -18.13
CA TYR A 43 -3.94 0.56 -17.34
C TYR A 43 -4.52 1.08 -16.03
N VAL A 44 -5.73 0.63 -15.68
CA VAL A 44 -6.25 0.82 -14.33
C VAL A 44 -5.40 -0.02 -13.38
N ILE A 45 -4.80 0.61 -12.37
CA ILE A 45 -3.94 -0.07 -11.39
C ILE A 45 -4.70 -0.27 -10.08
N HIS A 46 -5.51 0.71 -9.69
CA HIS A 46 -6.20 0.70 -8.42
C HIS A 46 -7.43 1.61 -8.45
N GLU A 47 -8.47 1.17 -7.75
CA GLU A 47 -9.74 1.89 -7.56
C GLU A 47 -9.72 2.56 -6.18
N GLU A 48 -9.73 3.89 -6.13
CA GLU A 48 -9.82 4.65 -4.88
C GLU A 48 -11.27 5.13 -4.67
N HIS A 49 -11.85 4.80 -3.50
CA HIS A 49 -13.20 5.19 -3.08
C HIS A 49 -13.16 6.13 -1.88
N PRO A 50 -12.81 7.42 -2.04
CA PRO A 50 -12.69 8.32 -0.91
C PRO A 50 -14.00 8.56 -0.15
N HIS A 51 -15.19 8.44 -0.78
CA HIS A 51 -16.49 8.66 -0.14
C HIS A 51 -17.65 7.80 -0.69
N GLY A 52 -17.39 6.57 -1.13
CA GLY A 52 -18.42 5.59 -1.53
C GLY A 52 -19.19 5.88 -2.82
N VAL A 53 -19.11 7.10 -3.38
CA VAL A 53 -19.82 7.50 -4.61
C VAL A 53 -18.87 7.93 -5.73
N ILE A 54 -17.67 8.40 -5.39
CA ILE A 54 -16.69 8.90 -6.34
C ILE A 54 -15.60 7.86 -6.50
N VAL A 55 -15.44 7.35 -7.72
CA VAL A 55 -14.38 6.41 -8.10
C VAL A 55 -13.25 7.19 -8.77
N PHE A 56 -12.03 7.06 -8.24
CA PHE A 56 -10.82 7.54 -8.90
C PHE A 56 -9.99 6.34 -9.37
N TYR A 57 -9.53 6.40 -10.61
CA TYR A 57 -8.59 5.43 -11.16
C TYR A 57 -7.17 5.94 -11.03
N ARG A 58 -6.30 5.10 -10.47
CA ARG A 58 -4.86 5.24 -10.72
C ARG A 58 -4.54 4.62 -12.07
N VAL A 59 -4.05 5.45 -12.98
CA VAL A 59 -3.71 5.07 -14.34
C VAL A 59 -2.23 5.34 -14.60
N ALA A 60 -1.53 4.40 -15.24
CA ALA A 60 -0.12 4.59 -15.60
C ALA A 60 0.10 4.67 -17.10
N ALA A 61 0.84 5.70 -17.53
CA ALA A 61 1.46 5.79 -18.84
C ALA A 61 2.94 6.07 -18.69
N VAL A 62 3.79 5.23 -19.30
CA VAL A 62 5.23 5.46 -19.51
C VAL A 62 5.93 6.09 -18.29
N GLY A 63 5.77 5.46 -17.11
CA GLY A 63 6.45 5.86 -15.88
C GLY A 63 5.77 6.96 -15.05
N VAL A 64 4.63 7.51 -15.49
CA VAL A 64 3.83 8.48 -14.72
C VAL A 64 2.54 7.82 -14.24
N VAL A 65 2.27 7.91 -12.93
CA VAL A 65 1.01 7.47 -12.32
C VAL A 65 0.13 8.70 -12.08
N LEU A 66 -1.08 8.68 -12.64
CA LEU A 66 -2.06 9.75 -12.51
C LEU A 66 -3.29 9.23 -11.76
N THR A 67 -3.86 10.05 -10.89
CA THR A 67 -5.17 9.78 -10.29
C THR A 67 -6.21 10.57 -11.06
N VAL A 68 -7.15 9.87 -11.72
CA VAL A 68 -8.16 10.48 -12.59
C VAL A 68 -9.57 10.06 -12.18
N PRO A 69 -10.58 10.95 -12.27
CA PRO A 69 -11.97 10.57 -12.01
C PRO A 69 -12.44 9.49 -12.99
N ALA A 70 -13.24 8.54 -12.54
CA ALA A 70 -13.75 7.46 -13.38
C ALA A 70 -14.52 7.93 -14.62
N ALA A 71 -15.24 9.06 -14.49
CA ALA A 71 -15.97 9.68 -15.59
C ALA A 71 -15.06 10.25 -16.69
N ALA A 72 -13.76 10.44 -16.42
CA ALA A 72 -12.79 10.97 -17.38
C ALA A 72 -12.15 9.88 -18.25
N VAL A 73 -12.58 8.61 -18.12
CA VAL A 73 -11.94 7.45 -18.78
C VAL A 73 -12.98 6.54 -19.45
N SER A 74 -12.60 5.99 -20.61
CA SER A 74 -13.39 5.04 -21.40
C SER A 74 -12.65 3.72 -21.57
N LEU A 75 -13.33 2.59 -21.41
CA LEU A 75 -12.74 1.28 -21.68
C LEU A 75 -12.41 1.12 -23.16
N ILE A 76 -11.21 0.62 -23.45
CA ILE A 76 -10.77 0.19 -24.79
C ILE A 76 -10.79 -1.34 -24.85
N VAL A 77 -10.16 -1.98 -23.87
CA VAL A 77 -10.02 -3.44 -23.78
C VAL A 77 -10.19 -3.86 -22.33
N ALA A 78 -11.13 -4.77 -22.07
CA ALA A 78 -11.29 -5.40 -20.76
C ALA A 78 -10.13 -6.39 -20.53
N ALA A 79 -9.61 -6.44 -19.31
CA ALA A 79 -8.66 -7.48 -18.93
C ALA A 79 -9.32 -8.87 -19.09
N GLU A 80 -8.56 -9.84 -19.62
CA GLU A 80 -9.03 -11.22 -19.63
C GLU A 80 -9.27 -11.70 -18.19
N PRO A 81 -10.42 -12.36 -17.91
CA PRO A 81 -10.67 -12.90 -16.58
C PRO A 81 -9.58 -13.93 -16.26
N ALA A 82 -8.94 -13.78 -15.09
CA ALA A 82 -8.00 -14.77 -14.60
C ALA A 82 -8.65 -16.16 -14.63
N PRO A 83 -7.96 -17.20 -15.14
CA PRO A 83 -8.54 -18.53 -15.21
C PRO A 83 -8.90 -19.00 -13.80
N ALA A 84 -10.12 -19.52 -13.65
CA ALA A 84 -10.58 -20.12 -12.40
C ALA A 84 -9.63 -21.26 -12.01
N HIS A 85 -9.24 -21.30 -10.73
CA HIS A 85 -8.42 -22.36 -10.18
C HIS A 85 -9.07 -23.73 -10.39
N THR A 86 -8.57 -24.50 -11.34
CA THR A 86 -8.89 -25.92 -11.49
C THR A 86 -8.09 -26.69 -10.45
N MET A 87 -8.78 -27.46 -9.61
CA MET A 87 -8.14 -28.38 -8.67
C MET A 87 -7.27 -29.40 -9.42
N CYS A 88 -6.15 -29.76 -8.80
CA CYS A 88 -5.21 -30.77 -9.27
C CYS A 88 -5.90 -32.13 -9.45
N GLU A 89 -5.86 -32.67 -10.67
CA GLU A 89 -5.88 -34.11 -10.88
C GLU A 89 -4.47 -34.56 -11.26
N CYS A 90 -3.96 -35.52 -10.50
CA CYS A 90 -2.70 -36.20 -10.77
C CYS A 90 -2.88 -37.08 -12.00
N HIS A 91 -2.29 -36.70 -13.12
CA HIS A 91 -2.05 -37.63 -14.22
C HIS A 91 -0.55 -37.84 -14.40
N ASP A 92 -0.14 -39.07 -14.12
CA ASP A 92 1.10 -39.66 -14.59
C ASP A 92 1.11 -39.62 -16.12
N ASP A 93 2.08 -38.95 -16.72
CA ASP A 93 2.44 -39.25 -18.10
C ASP A 93 3.94 -39.17 -18.36
N LYS A 94 4.35 -40.12 -19.19
CA LYS A 94 5.71 -40.60 -19.40
C LYS A 94 6.56 -39.61 -20.22
N GLY A 95 7.79 -39.41 -19.74
CA GLY A 95 9.03 -39.42 -20.53
C GLY A 95 9.22 -38.36 -21.63
N ALA A 96 10.04 -37.35 -21.34
CA ALA A 96 10.88 -36.67 -22.32
C ALA A 96 12.22 -36.27 -21.65
N PRO A 97 13.33 -36.21 -22.40
CA PRO A 97 14.68 -36.41 -21.87
C PRO A 97 15.24 -35.19 -21.15
N ALA A 98 16.15 -35.49 -20.22
CA ALA A 98 16.86 -34.55 -19.36
C ALA A 98 17.47 -33.37 -20.12
N ALA A 99 16.82 -32.21 -20.01
CA ALA A 99 17.55 -30.95 -19.98
C ALA A 99 18.02 -30.78 -18.54
N GLU A 100 19.32 -30.61 -18.34
CA GLU A 100 19.90 -30.23 -17.05
C GLU A 100 19.13 -29.03 -16.50
N ALA A 101 18.25 -29.31 -15.53
CA ALA A 101 17.66 -28.28 -14.72
C ALA A 101 18.82 -27.68 -13.91
N VAL A 102 19.37 -26.57 -14.42
CA VAL A 102 20.10 -25.63 -13.59
C VAL A 102 19.17 -25.36 -12.43
N ALA A 103 19.54 -25.85 -11.24
CA ALA A 103 18.81 -25.61 -10.03
C ALA A 103 18.64 -24.09 -9.91
N THR A 104 17.44 -23.59 -10.19
CA THR A 104 17.07 -22.21 -9.91
C THR A 104 17.18 -22.09 -8.41
N ALA A 105 18.31 -21.60 -7.94
CA ALA A 105 18.55 -21.36 -6.52
C ALA A 105 17.34 -20.58 -6.00
N GLU A 106 16.61 -21.18 -5.06
CA GLU A 106 15.52 -20.49 -4.40
C GLU A 106 16.07 -19.15 -3.88
N PRO A 107 15.33 -18.05 -4.03
CA PRO A 107 15.79 -16.75 -3.53
C PRO A 107 16.17 -16.87 -2.06
N THR A 108 17.46 -16.72 -1.77
CA THR A 108 18.00 -16.78 -0.42
C THR A 108 17.27 -15.77 0.46
N GLU A 109 16.88 -16.17 1.66
CA GLU A 109 16.20 -15.29 2.62
C GLU A 109 17.03 -14.02 2.88
N PRO A 110 16.40 -12.85 3.12
CA PRO A 110 17.15 -11.64 3.47
C PRO A 110 17.96 -11.85 4.75
N GLU A 111 19.24 -11.47 4.72
CA GLU A 111 20.16 -11.65 5.84
C GLU A 111 19.88 -10.67 6.99
N GLY A 112 20.23 -11.04 8.23
CA GLY A 112 20.19 -10.13 9.38
C GLY A 112 19.56 -10.75 10.63
N THR A 113 19.08 -9.87 11.52
CA THR A 113 18.40 -10.21 12.77
C THR A 113 16.88 -10.11 12.67
N ILE A 114 16.36 -9.39 11.67
CA ILE A 114 14.93 -9.34 11.36
C ILE A 114 14.49 -10.73 10.92
N LYS A 115 13.46 -11.27 11.58
CA LYS A 115 12.83 -12.52 11.17
C LYS A 115 11.89 -12.24 10.00
N TRP A 116 12.17 -12.86 8.87
CA TRP A 116 11.39 -12.69 7.65
C TRP A 116 10.41 -13.85 7.46
N ALA A 117 9.23 -13.53 6.94
CA ALA A 117 8.27 -14.50 6.45
C ALA A 117 7.99 -14.20 4.98
N ARG A 118 7.98 -15.24 4.14
CA ARG A 118 7.70 -15.09 2.72
C ARG A 118 6.19 -14.94 2.50
N THR A 119 5.77 -14.02 1.64
CA THR A 119 4.35 -13.84 1.32
C THR A 119 3.83 -15.01 0.49
N SER A 120 2.52 -15.27 0.61
CA SER A 120 1.79 -16.20 -0.25
C SER A 120 1.84 -15.72 -1.70
N GLY A 121 2.75 -16.29 -2.47
CA GLY A 121 3.13 -15.83 -3.83
C GLY A 121 4.64 -15.76 -4.05
N GLY A 122 5.45 -15.82 -2.98
CA GLY A 122 6.90 -16.01 -3.07
C GLY A 122 7.70 -14.79 -3.52
N THR A 123 7.05 -13.68 -3.86
CA THR A 123 7.70 -12.49 -4.45
C THR A 123 8.11 -11.44 -3.43
N ALA A 124 7.70 -11.57 -2.16
CA ALA A 124 8.10 -10.65 -1.11
C ALA A 124 8.39 -11.36 0.22
N TRP A 125 9.22 -10.72 1.03
CA TRP A 125 9.46 -11.04 2.44
C TRP A 125 8.91 -9.92 3.31
N VAL A 126 8.28 -10.27 4.42
CA VAL A 126 7.69 -9.34 5.39
C VAL A 126 8.23 -9.68 6.77
N SER A 127 8.56 -8.68 7.59
CA SER A 127 8.99 -8.91 8.96
C SER A 127 7.83 -9.44 9.81
N ALA A 128 8.14 -10.19 10.88
CA ALA A 128 7.12 -10.79 11.75
C ALA A 128 6.13 -9.76 12.37
N ASP A 129 6.59 -8.53 12.61
CA ASP A 129 5.77 -7.42 13.12
C ASP A 129 5.07 -6.61 12.02
N GLY A 130 5.20 -7.03 10.75
CA GLY A 130 4.59 -6.37 9.60
C GLY A 130 5.18 -4.99 9.28
N ARG A 131 6.32 -4.62 9.87
CA ARG A 131 6.96 -3.31 9.63
C ARG A 131 7.67 -3.25 8.30
N PHE A 132 8.55 -4.22 8.03
CA PHE A 132 9.41 -4.19 6.86
C PHE A 132 8.88 -5.12 5.78
N GLN A 133 9.07 -4.71 4.53
CA GLN A 133 8.81 -5.53 3.37
C GLN A 133 9.95 -5.39 2.37
N ILE A 134 10.44 -6.51 1.85
CA ILE A 134 11.34 -6.56 0.70
C ILE A 134 10.59 -7.29 -0.42
N ALA A 135 10.32 -6.61 -1.53
CA ALA A 135 9.65 -7.20 -2.68
C ALA A 135 10.60 -7.28 -3.87
N ALA A 136 10.59 -8.41 -4.57
CA ALA A 136 11.28 -8.57 -5.83
C ALA A 136 10.55 -7.82 -6.95
N GLU A 137 11.28 -7.05 -7.74
CA GLU A 137 10.83 -6.35 -8.94
C GLU A 137 11.75 -6.65 -10.13
N LYS A 138 11.36 -6.19 -11.33
CA LYS A 138 12.08 -6.47 -12.59
C LYS A 138 13.55 -6.06 -12.55
N GLU A 139 13.88 -4.97 -11.85
CA GLU A 139 15.21 -4.35 -11.83
C GLU A 139 15.96 -4.57 -10.50
N GLY A 140 15.43 -5.38 -9.59
CA GLY A 140 16.04 -5.64 -8.28
C GLY A 140 15.01 -5.79 -7.18
N PHE A 141 15.30 -5.28 -5.99
CA PHE A 141 14.41 -5.34 -4.83
C PHE A 141 13.97 -3.94 -4.40
N ILE A 142 12.75 -3.85 -3.88
CA ILE A 142 12.25 -2.68 -3.16
C ILE A 142 12.14 -3.03 -1.68
N ALA A 143 12.87 -2.30 -0.85
CA ALA A 143 12.70 -2.34 0.61
C ALA A 143 11.74 -1.23 1.05
N GLN A 144 10.82 -1.54 1.97
CA GLN A 144 9.85 -0.60 2.50
C GLN A 144 9.79 -0.69 4.04
N ASP A 145 9.70 0.45 4.69
CA ASP A 145 9.24 0.58 6.08
C ASP A 145 7.77 1.02 6.02
N LEU A 146 6.86 0.07 6.23
CA LEU A 146 5.42 0.28 6.14
C LEU A 146 4.88 1.18 7.25
N TRP A 147 5.60 1.33 8.36
CA TRP A 147 5.18 2.17 9.47
C TRP A 147 5.50 3.65 9.23
N CYS A 148 6.59 3.92 8.50
CA CYS A 148 7.02 5.27 8.16
C CYS A 148 6.69 5.67 6.70
N GLY A 149 6.34 4.71 5.85
CA GLY A 149 6.12 4.91 4.42
C GLY A 149 7.40 5.14 3.61
N ALA A 150 8.57 4.96 4.22
CA ALA A 150 9.87 5.14 3.58
C ALA A 150 10.19 3.93 2.68
N ARG A 151 10.89 4.18 1.57
CA ARG A 151 11.23 3.15 0.58
C ARG A 151 12.66 3.31 0.07
N LEU A 152 13.33 2.20 -0.17
CA LEU A 152 14.58 2.12 -0.93
C LEU A 152 14.30 1.38 -2.25
N LYS A 153 14.57 2.03 -3.38
CA LYS A 153 14.43 1.44 -4.72
C LYS A 153 15.38 2.10 -5.74
N PRO A 154 15.87 1.35 -6.73
CA PRO A 154 16.07 -0.10 -6.72
C PRO A 154 17.27 -0.48 -5.82
N ALA A 155 17.29 -1.70 -5.27
CA ALA A 155 18.39 -2.19 -4.43
C ALA A 155 18.72 -3.67 -4.69
N LEU A 156 19.96 -4.07 -4.38
CA LEU A 156 20.32 -5.48 -4.21
C LEU A 156 19.70 -6.02 -2.91
N LEU A 157 19.46 -7.32 -2.83
CA LEU A 157 18.83 -7.94 -1.65
C LEU A 157 19.62 -7.66 -0.36
N THR A 158 20.94 -7.72 -0.42
CA THR A 158 21.83 -7.40 0.72
C THR A 158 21.70 -5.95 1.16
N SER A 159 21.66 -5.01 0.21
CA SER A 159 21.46 -3.58 0.50
C SER A 159 20.06 -3.28 1.04
N ALA A 160 19.03 -3.96 0.52
CA ALA A 160 17.66 -3.88 1.01
C ALA A 160 17.56 -4.37 2.47
N SER A 161 18.20 -5.51 2.76
CA SER A 161 18.25 -6.09 4.11
C SER A 161 18.99 -5.19 5.09
N ALA A 162 20.18 -4.71 4.73
CA ALA A 162 20.96 -3.78 5.55
C ALA A 162 20.22 -2.45 5.82
N TRP A 163 19.46 -1.97 4.84
CA TRP A 163 18.64 -0.76 4.99
C TRP A 163 17.49 -0.94 6.00
N CYS A 164 16.86 -2.12 6.02
CA CYS A 164 15.85 -2.47 7.03
C CYS A 164 16.49 -2.62 8.41
N GLU A 165 17.63 -3.32 8.51
CA GLU A 165 18.37 -3.52 9.76
C GLU A 165 18.78 -2.20 10.41
N ALA A 166 19.31 -1.24 9.63
CA ALA A 166 19.67 0.08 10.13
C ALA A 166 18.48 0.89 10.70
N ARG A 167 17.26 0.50 10.35
CA ARG A 167 16.01 1.14 10.77
C ARG A 167 15.25 0.37 11.83
N LYS A 168 15.66 -0.85 12.17
CA LYS A 168 14.87 -1.73 13.04
C LYS A 168 14.63 -1.14 14.42
N GLU A 169 15.59 -0.37 14.92
CA GLU A 169 15.50 0.30 16.21
C GLU A 169 14.62 1.54 16.10
N GLY A 170 13.76 1.74 17.10
CA GLY A 170 13.00 2.97 17.26
C GLY A 170 13.66 3.91 18.27
N GLN A 171 13.09 5.09 18.48
CA GLN A 171 13.41 5.93 19.62
C GLN A 171 12.70 5.36 20.85
N PRO A 172 13.41 4.89 21.90
CA PRO A 172 12.75 4.40 23.10
C PRO A 172 11.91 5.50 23.74
N LEU A 173 10.63 5.19 24.01
CA LEU A 173 9.69 6.14 24.57
C LEU A 173 9.38 5.82 26.04
N LYS A 174 9.30 6.87 26.87
CA LYS A 174 8.86 6.74 28.27
C LYS A 174 7.33 6.80 28.32
N TRP A 175 6.72 5.63 28.44
CA TRP A 175 5.27 5.48 28.48
C TRP A 175 4.68 5.81 29.85
N LYS A 176 3.55 6.50 29.84
CA LYS A 176 2.68 6.73 31.00
C LYS A 176 1.30 6.19 30.68
N GLU A 177 0.76 5.40 31.60
CA GLU A 177 -0.62 4.94 31.51
C GLU A 177 -1.58 6.01 32.05
N ASP A 178 -2.66 6.24 31.33
CA ASP A 178 -3.74 7.15 31.69
C ASP A 178 -5.12 6.48 31.47
N ARG A 179 -6.20 7.16 31.85
CA ARG A 179 -7.58 6.63 31.72
C ARG A 179 -7.99 6.30 30.28
N SER A 180 -7.28 6.82 29.29
CA SER A 180 -7.58 6.67 27.87
C SER A 180 -6.62 5.73 27.13
N GLY A 181 -5.59 5.20 27.81
CA GLY A 181 -4.60 4.31 27.24
C GLY A 181 -3.19 4.65 27.70
N TYR A 182 -2.24 4.62 26.78
CA TYR A 182 -0.83 4.90 27.03
C TYR A 182 -0.41 6.13 26.26
N SER A 183 0.42 6.99 26.85
CA SER A 183 0.99 8.14 26.16
C SER A 183 2.47 8.32 26.47
N ALA A 184 3.20 8.81 25.47
CA ALA A 184 4.58 9.22 25.58
C ALA A 184 4.72 10.63 25.03
N ASN A 185 5.39 11.49 25.78
CA ASN A 185 5.61 12.89 25.40
C ASN A 185 7.11 13.12 25.20
N LEU A 186 7.46 13.65 24.03
CA LEU A 186 8.74 14.23 23.70
C LEU A 186 8.58 15.77 23.65
N PRO A 187 9.68 16.55 23.69
CA PRO A 187 9.60 18.02 23.68
C PRO A 187 8.77 18.61 22.53
N ASN A 188 8.77 17.96 21.37
CA ASN A 188 8.12 18.41 20.13
C ASN A 188 7.11 17.39 19.56
N ALA A 189 6.81 16.32 20.28
CA ALA A 189 5.95 15.25 19.76
C ALA A 189 5.18 14.56 20.89
N ARG A 190 3.97 14.12 20.60
CA ARG A 190 3.18 13.28 21.50
C ARG A 190 2.71 12.04 20.75
N PHE A 191 2.87 10.90 21.38
CA PHE A 191 2.40 9.62 20.89
C PHE A 191 1.41 9.02 21.88
N ARG A 192 0.41 8.32 21.35
CA ARG A 192 -0.60 7.63 22.15
C ARG A 192 -0.86 6.24 21.62
N VAL A 193 -1.20 5.32 22.52
CA VAL A 193 -1.74 4.01 22.18
C VAL A 193 -3.05 3.84 22.91
N ASN A 194 -4.13 3.68 22.15
CA ASN A 194 -5.48 3.50 22.68
C ASN A 194 -5.89 2.04 22.50
N ARG A 195 -6.70 1.52 23.43
CA ARG A 195 -7.37 0.22 23.25
C ARG A 195 -8.58 0.37 22.34
N VAL A 196 -8.70 -0.50 21.34
CA VAL A 196 -9.80 -0.56 20.37
C VAL A 196 -10.49 -1.92 20.49
N GLY A 197 -11.23 -2.10 21.58
CA GLY A 197 -11.83 -3.37 21.98
C GLY A 197 -11.11 -4.01 23.16
N ALA A 198 -11.30 -5.33 23.35
CA ALA A 198 -10.73 -6.06 24.47
C ALA A 198 -9.19 -6.15 24.41
N ASP A 199 -8.66 -6.62 23.26
CA ASP A 199 -7.24 -7.01 23.13
C ASP A 199 -6.55 -6.40 21.90
N ARG A 200 -7.10 -5.31 21.34
CA ARG A 200 -6.54 -4.64 20.17
C ARG A 200 -6.14 -3.22 20.46
N PHE A 201 -5.11 -2.75 19.79
CA PHE A 201 -4.47 -1.47 20.07
C PHE A 201 -4.32 -0.66 18.79
N GLN A 202 -4.55 0.65 18.88
CA GLN A 202 -4.27 1.58 17.80
C GLN A 202 -3.36 2.69 18.31
N ALA A 203 -2.26 2.88 17.61
CA ALA A 203 -1.29 3.91 17.90
C ALA A 203 -1.61 5.21 17.13
N VAL A 204 -1.23 6.33 17.72
CA VAL A 204 -1.50 7.68 17.22
C VAL A 204 -0.23 8.52 17.32
N ASP A 205 0.10 9.19 16.23
CA ASP A 205 1.15 10.21 16.16
C ASP A 205 0.49 11.60 16.14
N CYS A 206 0.50 12.27 17.29
CA CYS A 206 -0.17 13.56 17.48
C CYS A 206 0.56 14.73 16.83
N ARG A 207 1.71 14.52 16.16
CA ARG A 207 2.31 15.55 15.29
C ARG A 207 1.43 15.85 14.08
N PHE A 208 0.55 14.93 13.72
CA PHE A 208 -0.32 15.01 12.58
C PHE A 208 -1.76 15.33 13.00
N SER A 209 -2.50 16.05 12.14
CA SER A 209 -3.94 16.26 12.32
C SER A 209 -4.71 14.95 12.19
N TYR A 210 -5.91 14.86 12.80
CA TYR A 210 -6.71 13.62 12.82
C TYR A 210 -7.12 13.11 11.42
N THR A 211 -7.11 13.97 10.41
CA THR A 211 -7.42 13.63 9.01
C THR A 211 -6.22 13.17 8.22
N HIS A 212 -5.00 13.33 8.73
CA HIS A 212 -3.79 12.98 8.00
C HIS A 212 -3.60 11.46 7.96
N ARG A 213 -3.18 10.92 6.81
CA ARG A 213 -2.89 9.47 6.63
C ARG A 213 -1.85 8.88 7.60
N PHE A 214 -1.08 9.76 8.24
CA PHE A 214 -0.01 9.39 9.16
C PHE A 214 -0.44 9.57 10.61
N HIS A 215 -1.65 10.03 10.89
CA HIS A 215 -2.10 10.22 12.26
C HIS A 215 -2.27 8.91 13.01
N GLN A 216 -2.83 7.89 12.36
CA GLN A 216 -3.17 6.62 13.00
C GLN A 216 -2.37 5.47 12.40
N SER A 217 -2.08 4.48 13.23
CA SER A 217 -1.57 3.20 12.78
C SER A 217 -2.70 2.28 12.30
N PRO A 218 -2.34 1.17 11.61
CA PRO A 218 -3.18 -0.03 11.60
C PRO A 218 -3.52 -0.49 13.02
N ILE A 219 -4.53 -1.34 13.15
CA ILE A 219 -4.87 -1.96 14.43
C ILE A 219 -3.90 -3.13 14.67
N PHE A 220 -3.32 -3.18 15.86
CA PHE A 220 -2.40 -4.23 16.30
C PHE A 220 -3.04 -5.12 17.35
N ASP A 221 -2.62 -6.38 17.38
CA ASP A 221 -3.08 -7.38 18.36
C ASP A 221 -2.26 -7.34 19.67
N SER A 222 -1.26 -6.46 19.77
CA SER A 222 -0.46 -6.31 20.98
C SER A 222 -0.13 -4.85 21.29
N LEU A 223 -0.07 -4.53 22.59
CA LEU A 223 0.37 -3.23 23.08
C LEU A 223 1.82 -2.96 22.67
N GLU A 224 2.68 -3.98 22.76
CA GLU A 224 4.09 -3.87 22.44
C GLU A 224 4.31 -3.45 20.98
N THR A 225 3.62 -4.09 20.02
CA THR A 225 3.72 -3.72 18.60
C THR A 225 3.23 -2.30 18.36
N ALA A 226 2.13 -1.90 19.02
CA ALA A 226 1.61 -0.52 18.93
C ALA A 226 2.59 0.51 19.51
N GLN A 227 3.27 0.20 20.61
CA GLN A 227 4.30 1.05 21.18
C GLN A 227 5.52 1.14 20.27
N ARG A 228 6.01 0.01 19.75
CA ARG A 228 7.14 -0.02 18.78
C ARG A 228 6.83 0.77 17.52
N TRP A 229 5.56 0.81 17.07
CA TRP A 229 5.15 1.68 15.97
C TRP A 229 5.37 3.17 16.28
N CYS A 230 5.02 3.61 17.49
CA CYS A 230 5.28 4.98 17.93
C CYS A 230 6.78 5.26 18.03
N GLU A 231 7.57 4.32 18.57
CA GLU A 231 9.02 4.46 18.71
C GLU A 231 9.73 4.57 17.36
N ALA A 232 9.35 3.74 16.37
CA ALA A 232 9.86 3.82 15.01
C ALA A 232 9.61 5.21 14.39
N ARG A 233 8.43 5.77 14.62
CA ARG A 233 8.07 7.09 14.10
C ARG A 233 8.64 8.25 14.89
N ALA A 234 8.89 8.07 16.17
CA ALA A 234 9.62 9.03 16.99
C ALA A 234 11.08 9.17 16.52
N ALA A 235 11.68 8.12 15.95
CA ALA A 235 12.97 8.17 15.26
C ALA A 235 12.90 8.80 13.85
N CYS A 236 11.74 9.30 13.43
CA CYS A 236 11.56 10.00 12.16
C CYS A 236 11.35 11.50 12.35
N GLN A 237 12.03 12.28 11.53
CA GLN A 237 11.75 13.69 11.29
C GLN A 237 10.56 13.82 10.33
N VAL A 238 9.73 14.84 10.55
CA VAL A 238 8.62 15.19 9.67
C VAL A 238 9.12 16.26 8.71
N ASP A 239 9.10 15.96 7.41
CA ASP A 239 9.51 16.89 6.36
C ASP A 239 8.35 17.20 5.41
N GLY A 240 8.22 18.46 5.01
CA GLY A 240 7.14 18.97 4.17
C GLY A 240 5.87 19.33 4.94
N GLU A 241 4.81 19.70 4.21
CA GLU A 241 3.54 20.16 4.77
C GLU A 241 2.33 19.59 4.00
N GLY A 242 1.18 19.47 4.70
CA GLY A 242 -0.07 19.01 4.11
C GLY A 242 0.02 17.62 3.45
N ALA A 243 -0.38 17.52 2.19
CA ALA A 243 -0.37 16.26 1.46
C ALA A 243 1.04 15.77 1.07
N ALA A 244 2.04 16.66 1.09
CA ALA A 244 3.42 16.37 0.69
C ALA A 244 4.28 15.89 1.87
N VAL A 245 3.71 15.73 3.06
CA VAL A 245 4.47 15.31 4.24
C VAL A 245 5.08 13.93 4.02
N THR A 246 6.34 13.80 4.42
CA THR A 246 7.10 12.55 4.46
C THR A 246 7.74 12.37 5.84
N LEU A 247 8.03 11.11 6.18
CA LEU A 247 8.76 10.74 7.39
C LEU A 247 10.16 10.32 6.99
N HIS A 248 11.15 11.11 7.40
CA HIS A 248 12.56 10.80 7.17
C HIS A 248 13.15 10.17 8.43
N TYR A 249 13.57 8.90 8.34
CA TYR A 249 14.22 8.23 9.46
C TYR A 249 15.59 8.84 9.74
N VAL A 250 15.75 9.40 10.93
CA VAL A 250 17.01 10.01 11.41
C VAL A 250 17.70 9.17 12.48
N GLY A 251 17.07 8.08 12.92
CA GLY A 251 17.58 7.19 13.95
C GLY A 251 17.20 7.62 15.37
N PRO A 252 17.51 6.78 16.37
CA PRO A 252 17.34 7.15 17.76
C PRO A 252 18.33 8.25 18.15
N ILE A 253 17.82 9.30 18.77
CA ILE A 253 18.59 10.38 19.35
C ILE A 253 19.13 9.89 20.71
N PRO A 254 20.45 9.97 20.96
CA PRO A 254 21.00 9.66 22.28
C PRO A 254 20.47 10.66 23.31
N PHE A 255 19.92 10.14 24.40
CA PHE A 255 19.44 10.91 25.55
C PHE A 255 20.59 11.34 26.46
#